data_AF-A0A2K2VSR9-F1
#
_entry.id   AF-A0A2K2VSR9-F1
#
_cell.length_a   1.000
_cell.length_b   1.000
_cell.length_c   1.000
_cell.angle_alpha   90.00
_cell.angle_beta   90.00
_cell.angle_gamma   90.00
#
_symmetry.space_group_name_H-M   'P 1'
#
loop_
_entity.id
_entity.type
_entity.pdbx_description
1 polymer ?
#
loop_
_entity_poly.entity_id
_entity_poly.type
_entity_poly.pdbx_seq_one_letter_code
_entity_poly.pdbx_strand_id
1 'polypeptide(L)'
;GLRGLEDALEFERTRGNATNYAKLTCLLSVSVTHPNPQTIARRYIEEEFTKAGGLHNIEVYVFSEADTRRLVDDILAPAAIRYLGGADPQELLTVFGVDGEYGRHYSFLKAIAAFWQIVMEPEIKATFKIDLDQVFPQKELVEQAGASAFEHFTTPLWGAQGFDSAGRPIELGLIAGALVNEGDIGKSLFTPDVGAPNRDLFPDEHIFFSMLPQALSTEAEMMTRYSSLALDGKRTCIQRVHVTGGTNGILISSLRHHRPFTPSFFGRAEDQAYIFSVYPNPGVKLAYAHKDGLIMRHDKKAFAQEAIQSAHIGKLLGDYVRILFFSAYGSILDDNISRLKDSFDPFTGCFISKIPATVVYLRFALKAASFFAEGQDEQGLAFITDGARRIATALEFVQGEDSPLKRQYVKERRGWDLYYDILSVLEDALTENDHFALDLQHKAKLIIGECSVHARGQ
;
A
#
# COMPACT_ATOMS: atom_id res chain seq x y z
N GLY A 1 -12.15 -0.78 -11.67
CA GLY A 1 -10.93 0.03 -11.52
C GLY A 1 -10.95 1.27 -12.40
N LEU A 2 -10.12 1.33 -13.43
CA LEU A 2 -9.81 2.59 -14.14
C LEU A 2 -11.00 3.30 -14.79
N ARG A 3 -11.97 2.58 -15.36
CA ARG A 3 -13.23 3.21 -15.82
C ARG A 3 -13.97 3.92 -14.67
N GLY A 4 -14.03 3.29 -13.50
CA GLY A 4 -14.65 3.91 -12.32
C GLY A 4 -13.89 5.15 -11.82
N LEU A 5 -12.57 5.24 -12.06
CA LEU A 5 -11.81 6.46 -11.80
C LEU A 5 -12.09 7.55 -12.85
N GLU A 6 -12.30 7.17 -14.11
CA GLU A 6 -12.70 8.06 -15.19
C GLU A 6 -14.09 8.65 -14.93
N ASP A 7 -15.06 7.80 -14.59
CA ASP A 7 -16.41 8.20 -14.18
C ASP A 7 -16.36 9.13 -12.96
N ALA A 8 -15.45 8.86 -12.01
CA ALA A 8 -15.27 9.70 -10.84
C ALA A 8 -14.80 11.11 -11.21
N LEU A 9 -13.86 11.25 -12.14
CA LEU A 9 -13.40 12.55 -12.63
C LEU A 9 -14.50 13.28 -13.42
N GLU A 10 -15.29 12.58 -14.24
CA GLU A 10 -16.43 13.17 -14.94
C GLU A 10 -17.46 13.73 -13.97
N PHE A 11 -17.76 12.99 -12.91
CA PHE A 11 -18.62 13.45 -11.85
C PHE A 11 -18.09 14.75 -11.19
N GLU A 12 -16.79 14.84 -10.92
CA GLU A 12 -16.19 16.08 -10.39
C GLU A 12 -16.32 17.28 -11.34
N ARG A 13 -16.24 17.05 -12.67
CA ARG A 13 -16.48 18.10 -13.65
C ARG A 13 -17.92 18.60 -13.58
N THR A 14 -18.90 17.70 -13.46
CA THR A 14 -20.31 18.10 -13.31
C THR A 14 -20.57 18.90 -12.04
N ARG A 15 -19.80 18.64 -10.97
CA ARG A 15 -19.85 19.38 -9.71
C ARG A 15 -19.10 20.72 -9.74
N GLY A 16 -18.25 20.95 -10.73
CA GLY A 16 -17.39 22.14 -10.83
C GLY A 16 -16.08 22.05 -10.04
N ASN A 17 -15.71 20.86 -9.56
CA ASN A 17 -14.47 20.63 -8.81
C ASN A 17 -13.26 20.38 -9.73
N ALA A 18 -13.51 20.02 -10.99
CA ALA A 18 -12.48 19.79 -12.01
C ALA A 18 -12.82 20.55 -13.29
N THR A 19 -11.79 21.02 -14.00
CA THR A 19 -11.98 21.65 -15.32
C THR A 19 -12.30 20.61 -16.39
N ASN A 20 -12.93 21.03 -17.49
CA ASN A 20 -13.26 20.15 -18.61
C ASN A 20 -12.03 19.48 -19.26
N TYR A 21 -10.84 20.08 -19.09
CA TYR A 21 -9.59 19.58 -19.64
C TYR A 21 -8.72 18.85 -18.60
N ALA A 22 -9.14 18.82 -17.33
CA ALA A 22 -8.41 18.13 -16.28
C ALA A 22 -8.30 16.64 -16.62
N LYS A 23 -7.12 16.07 -16.44
CA LYS A 23 -6.89 14.63 -16.57
C LYS A 23 -6.18 14.12 -15.33
N LEU A 24 -6.32 12.82 -15.07
CA LEU A 24 -5.59 12.14 -14.01
C LEU A 24 -4.40 11.40 -14.59
N THR A 25 -3.24 11.54 -13.97
CA THR A 25 -2.09 10.70 -14.25
C THR A 25 -2.18 9.43 -13.40
N CYS A 26 -2.16 8.27 -14.04
CA CYS A 26 -2.25 6.97 -13.39
C CYS A 26 -1.01 6.14 -13.73
N LEU A 27 -0.30 5.70 -12.70
CA LEU A 27 0.85 4.82 -12.84
C LEU A 27 0.46 3.39 -12.48
N LEU A 28 0.81 2.45 -13.35
CA LEU A 28 0.61 1.02 -13.15
C LEU A 28 1.97 0.34 -13.06
N SER A 29 2.16 -0.48 -12.02
CA SER A 29 3.30 -1.40 -11.96
C SER A 29 2.92 -2.72 -12.63
N VAL A 30 3.84 -3.25 -13.44
CA VAL A 30 3.71 -4.55 -14.08
C VAL A 30 4.87 -5.43 -13.63
N SER A 31 4.53 -6.53 -12.98
CA SER A 31 5.45 -7.65 -12.80
C SER A 31 4.84 -8.89 -13.44
N VAL A 32 5.74 -9.74 -13.93
CA VAL A 32 5.40 -10.99 -14.56
C VAL A 32 6.21 -12.10 -13.91
N THR A 33 5.65 -13.30 -13.88
CA THR A 33 6.25 -14.44 -13.19
C THR A 33 7.53 -14.96 -13.85
N HIS A 34 7.82 -14.53 -15.09
CA HIS A 34 8.99 -14.95 -15.85
C HIS A 34 9.58 -13.76 -16.64
N PRO A 35 10.89 -13.77 -16.97
CA PRO A 35 11.51 -12.66 -17.71
C PRO A 35 10.93 -12.45 -19.11
N ASN A 36 10.60 -13.53 -19.85
CA ASN A 36 10.16 -13.42 -21.25
C ASN A 36 8.87 -12.59 -21.44
N PRO A 37 7.82 -12.77 -20.61
CA PRO A 37 6.62 -11.94 -20.65
C PRO A 37 6.83 -10.44 -20.43
N GLN A 38 7.96 -9.98 -19.86
CA GLN A 38 8.19 -8.55 -19.56
C GLN A 38 8.09 -7.70 -20.84
N THR A 39 8.56 -8.24 -21.96
CA THR A 39 8.57 -7.56 -23.26
C THR A 39 7.19 -7.44 -23.92
N ILE A 40 6.22 -8.26 -23.53
CA ILE A 40 4.87 -8.27 -24.12
C ILE A 40 3.81 -7.72 -23.18
N ALA A 41 4.09 -7.61 -21.88
CA ALA A 41 3.10 -7.22 -20.87
C ALA A 41 2.50 -5.83 -21.14
N ARG A 42 3.32 -4.85 -21.53
CA ARG A 42 2.83 -3.50 -21.91
C ARG A 42 1.89 -3.57 -23.12
N ARG A 43 2.31 -4.26 -24.18
CA ARG A 43 1.49 -4.45 -25.40
C ARG A 43 0.16 -5.13 -25.10
N TYR A 44 0.19 -6.15 -24.24
CA TYR A 44 -1.03 -6.81 -23.78
C TYR A 44 -1.97 -5.82 -23.09
N ILE A 45 -1.47 -5.00 -22.17
CA ILE A 45 -2.28 -3.98 -21.48
C ILE A 45 -2.84 -2.93 -22.45
N GLU A 46 -2.04 -2.47 -23.42
CA GLU A 46 -2.50 -1.56 -24.48
C GLU A 46 -3.64 -2.16 -25.32
N GLU A 47 -3.52 -3.44 -25.70
CA GLU A 47 -4.57 -4.16 -26.42
C GLU A 47 -5.84 -4.30 -25.57
N GLU A 48 -5.71 -4.59 -24.27
CA GLU A 48 -6.86 -4.64 -23.36
C GLU A 48 -7.54 -3.28 -23.19
N PHE A 49 -6.78 -2.19 -23.11
CA PHE A 49 -7.36 -0.84 -23.12
C PHE A 49 -8.09 -0.54 -24.43
N THR A 50 -7.52 -0.94 -25.56
CA THR A 50 -8.15 -0.74 -26.87
C THR A 50 -9.46 -1.52 -26.99
N LYS A 51 -9.47 -2.80 -26.58
CA LYS A 51 -10.68 -3.63 -26.54
C LYS A 51 -11.74 -3.06 -25.60
N ALA A 52 -11.31 -2.42 -24.52
CA ALA A 52 -12.18 -1.75 -23.58
C ALA A 52 -12.78 -0.43 -24.12
N GLY A 53 -12.33 0.08 -25.28
CA GLY A 53 -12.77 1.36 -25.83
C GLY A 53 -11.91 2.55 -25.41
N GLY A 54 -10.81 2.31 -24.71
CA GLY A 54 -9.89 3.34 -24.22
C GLY A 54 -10.31 4.00 -22.90
N LEU A 55 -9.54 5.01 -22.52
CA LEU A 55 -9.71 5.95 -21.42
C LEU A 55 -9.41 7.35 -21.97
N HIS A 56 -10.31 8.30 -21.75
CA HIS A 56 -10.22 9.65 -22.30
C HIS A 56 -9.72 10.68 -21.28
N ASN A 57 -9.97 10.42 -20.00
CA ASN A 57 -9.73 11.35 -18.90
C ASN A 57 -8.53 10.96 -18.04
N ILE A 58 -7.88 9.84 -18.35
CA ILE A 58 -6.75 9.29 -17.61
C ILE A 58 -5.55 9.08 -18.54
N GLU A 59 -4.39 9.58 -18.12
CA GLU A 59 -3.11 9.32 -18.77
C GLU A 59 -2.40 8.19 -18.02
N VAL A 60 -2.28 7.04 -18.68
CA VAL A 60 -1.79 5.81 -18.05
C VAL A 60 -0.33 5.58 -18.43
N TYR A 61 0.50 5.32 -17.43
CA TYR A 61 1.91 4.97 -17.57
C TYR A 61 2.15 3.59 -16.95
N VAL A 62 2.67 2.65 -17.74
CA VAL A 62 2.91 1.27 -17.32
C VAL A 62 4.41 1.04 -17.16
N PHE A 63 4.83 0.83 -15.92
CA PHE A 63 6.22 0.57 -15.55
C PHE A 63 6.48 -0.92 -15.36
N SER A 64 7.40 -1.45 -16.15
CA SER A 64 7.99 -2.77 -15.96
C SER A 64 9.32 -2.67 -15.22
N GLU A 65 9.84 -3.82 -14.76
CA GLU A 65 11.16 -3.88 -14.13
C GLU A 65 12.28 -3.39 -15.06
N ALA A 66 12.14 -3.58 -16.37
CA ALA A 66 13.10 -3.06 -17.34
C ALA A 66 13.13 -1.52 -17.35
N ASP A 67 11.97 -0.89 -17.20
CA ASP A 67 11.86 0.58 -17.17
C ASP A 67 12.43 1.13 -15.85
N THR A 68 12.13 0.49 -14.71
CA THR A 68 12.67 0.92 -13.42
C THR A 68 14.19 0.75 -13.35
N ARG A 69 14.74 -0.31 -13.95
CA ARG A 69 16.20 -0.48 -14.09
C ARG A 69 16.83 0.61 -14.93
N ARG A 70 16.22 0.99 -16.07
CA ARG A 70 16.71 2.13 -16.86
C ARG A 70 16.70 3.43 -16.07
N LEU A 71 15.66 3.69 -15.27
CA LEU A 71 15.65 4.84 -14.37
C LEU A 71 16.79 4.78 -13.33
N VAL A 72 17.09 3.60 -12.81
CA VAL A 72 18.24 3.41 -11.90
C VAL A 72 19.56 3.65 -12.63
N ASP A 73 19.79 2.97 -13.74
CA ASP A 73 21.08 2.93 -14.43
C ASP A 73 21.41 4.23 -15.16
N ASP A 74 20.41 4.87 -15.78
CA ASP A 74 20.62 6.05 -16.62
C ASP A 74 20.44 7.36 -15.85
N ILE A 75 19.71 7.34 -14.72
CA ILE A 75 19.34 8.56 -13.97
C ILE A 75 19.84 8.54 -12.53
N LEU A 76 19.34 7.62 -11.69
CA LEU A 76 19.55 7.67 -10.25
C LEU A 76 21.01 7.36 -9.85
N ALA A 77 21.60 6.29 -10.40
CA ALA A 77 22.98 5.94 -10.12
C ALA A 77 23.98 7.00 -10.64
N PRO A 78 23.84 7.52 -11.88
CA PRO A 78 24.67 8.65 -12.33
C PRO A 78 24.55 9.89 -11.45
N ALA A 79 23.34 10.25 -11.01
CA ALA A 79 23.13 11.36 -10.08
C ALA A 79 23.83 11.11 -8.74
N ALA A 80 23.70 9.91 -8.17
CA ALA A 80 24.36 9.54 -6.92
C ALA A 80 25.90 9.67 -7.03
N ILE A 81 26.48 9.13 -8.11
CA ILE A 81 27.93 9.19 -8.37
C ILE A 81 28.39 10.66 -8.48
N ARG A 82 27.63 11.48 -9.18
CA ARG A 82 28.00 12.88 -9.48
C ARG A 82 27.89 13.80 -8.28
N TYR A 83 26.85 13.65 -7.45
CA TYR A 83 26.48 14.63 -6.43
C TYR A 83 26.73 14.16 -5.00
N LEU A 84 26.57 12.88 -4.69
CA LEU A 84 26.70 12.36 -3.32
C LEU A 84 28.08 11.76 -3.07
N GLY A 85 28.70 11.18 -4.11
CA GLY A 85 29.95 10.44 -3.98
C GLY A 85 29.76 9.13 -3.17
N GLY A 86 30.33 8.03 -3.64
CA GLY A 86 30.18 6.75 -2.95
C GLY A 86 30.49 5.54 -3.83
N ALA A 87 30.65 4.38 -3.20
CA ALA A 87 30.84 3.12 -3.89
C ALA A 87 29.48 2.49 -4.25
N ASP A 88 29.34 2.13 -5.52
CA ASP A 88 28.28 1.26 -6.09
C ASP A 88 26.83 1.55 -5.67
N PRO A 89 26.24 2.68 -6.11
CA PRO A 89 24.83 2.97 -5.84
C PRO A 89 23.85 1.99 -6.50
N GLN A 90 24.27 1.27 -7.54
CA GLN A 90 23.38 0.39 -8.31
C GLN A 90 22.85 -0.76 -7.45
N GLU A 91 23.70 -1.39 -6.64
CA GLU A 91 23.28 -2.49 -5.77
C GLU A 91 22.23 -2.04 -4.74
N LEU A 92 22.40 -0.86 -4.16
CA LEU A 92 21.47 -0.30 -3.17
C LEU A 92 20.16 0.18 -3.79
N LEU A 93 20.20 0.69 -5.02
CA LEU A 93 19.02 1.18 -5.73
C LEU A 93 18.15 0.07 -6.33
N THR A 94 18.54 -1.20 -6.21
CA THR A 94 17.68 -2.35 -6.57
C THR A 94 16.34 -2.36 -5.83
N VAL A 95 16.20 -1.63 -4.72
CA VAL A 95 14.92 -1.41 -4.04
C VAL A 95 13.87 -0.73 -4.91
N PHE A 96 14.29 0.12 -5.86
CA PHE A 96 13.43 0.86 -6.75
C PHE A 96 13.05 0.00 -7.97
N GLY A 97 11.97 -0.76 -7.85
CA GLY A 97 11.48 -1.61 -8.94
C GLY A 97 10.15 -2.27 -8.64
N VAL A 98 9.73 -3.13 -9.57
CA VAL A 98 8.39 -3.71 -9.57
C VAL A 98 8.42 -5.23 -9.55
N ASP A 99 9.54 -5.91 -9.81
CA ASP A 99 9.55 -7.38 -9.74
C ASP A 99 9.66 -7.93 -8.31
N GLY A 100 8.90 -9.00 -8.04
CA GLY A 100 8.93 -9.71 -6.75
C GLY A 100 7.62 -9.60 -5.98
N GLU A 101 7.71 -9.73 -4.66
CA GLU A 101 6.56 -9.64 -3.76
C GLU A 101 5.94 -8.24 -3.79
N TYR A 102 4.63 -8.17 -3.49
CA TYR A 102 3.83 -6.96 -3.68
C TYR A 102 4.35 -5.73 -2.90
N GLY A 103 5.07 -5.91 -1.79
CA GLY A 103 5.68 -4.82 -1.03
C GLY A 103 6.67 -3.97 -1.82
N ARG A 104 7.40 -4.55 -2.79
CA ARG A 104 8.31 -3.80 -3.66
C ARG A 104 7.53 -2.89 -4.61
N HIS A 105 6.49 -3.43 -5.24
CA HIS A 105 5.56 -2.66 -6.09
C HIS A 105 4.93 -1.50 -5.34
N TYR A 106 4.43 -1.78 -4.14
CA TYR A 106 3.77 -0.80 -3.30
C TYR A 106 4.69 0.36 -2.98
N SER A 107 5.94 0.06 -2.59
CA SER A 107 6.95 1.09 -2.32
C SER A 107 7.31 1.87 -3.58
N PHE A 108 7.50 1.20 -4.72
CA PHE A 108 7.78 1.87 -6.00
C PHE A 108 6.65 2.84 -6.39
N LEU A 109 5.39 2.40 -6.37
CA LEU A 109 4.24 3.23 -6.77
C LEU A 109 4.05 4.46 -5.88
N LYS A 110 4.52 4.42 -4.63
CA LYS A 110 4.57 5.60 -3.76
C LYS A 110 5.78 6.46 -4.07
N ALA A 111 6.98 5.86 -4.11
CA ALA A 111 8.25 6.55 -4.30
C ALA A 111 8.33 7.30 -5.64
N ILE A 112 7.82 6.70 -6.72
CA ILE A 112 7.83 7.30 -8.07
C ILE A 112 7.12 8.67 -8.09
N ALA A 113 6.17 8.94 -7.19
CA ALA A 113 5.53 10.25 -7.10
C ALA A 113 6.52 11.37 -6.73
N ALA A 114 7.50 11.09 -5.85
CA ALA A 114 8.53 12.08 -5.51
C ALA A 114 9.47 12.35 -6.70
N PHE A 115 9.85 11.30 -7.44
CA PHE A 115 10.62 11.47 -8.66
C PHE A 115 9.83 12.21 -9.75
N TRP A 116 8.54 11.87 -9.91
CA TRP A 116 7.62 12.50 -10.86
C TRP A 116 7.46 13.99 -10.59
N GLN A 117 7.36 14.41 -9.32
CA GLN A 117 7.29 15.80 -8.93
C GLN A 117 8.51 16.59 -9.46
N ILE A 118 9.70 16.02 -9.34
CA ILE A 118 10.95 16.69 -9.74
C ILE A 118 11.10 16.74 -11.26
N VAL A 119 10.73 15.66 -11.97
CA VAL A 119 11.07 15.53 -13.40
C VAL A 119 9.92 15.83 -14.35
N MET A 120 8.67 15.60 -13.97
CA MET A 120 7.50 15.75 -14.84
C MET A 120 6.61 16.92 -14.42
N GLU A 121 6.24 16.99 -13.15
CA GLU A 121 5.13 17.86 -12.70
C GLU A 121 5.40 18.44 -11.30
N PRO A 122 6.11 19.58 -11.18
CA PRO A 122 6.48 20.16 -9.88
C PRO A 122 5.30 20.52 -8.96
N GLU A 123 4.12 20.73 -9.53
CA GLU A 123 2.92 21.17 -8.81
C GLU A 123 2.17 20.05 -8.10
N ILE A 124 2.48 18.77 -8.35
CA ILE A 124 1.82 17.67 -7.65
C ILE A 124 2.17 17.73 -6.15
N LYS A 125 1.16 17.55 -5.30
CA LYS A 125 1.34 17.63 -3.83
C LYS A 125 1.18 16.28 -3.14
N ALA A 126 0.46 15.37 -3.77
CA ALA A 126 0.07 14.11 -3.17
C ALA A 126 -0.14 13.04 -4.22
N THR A 127 -0.09 11.78 -3.78
CA THR A 127 -0.46 10.61 -4.58
C THR A 127 -1.37 9.70 -3.77
N PHE A 128 -2.24 8.95 -4.43
CA PHE A 128 -3.06 7.92 -3.81
C PHE A 128 -3.12 6.65 -4.67
N LYS A 129 -3.26 5.51 -3.99
CA LYS A 129 -3.38 4.17 -4.58
C LYS A 129 -4.85 3.76 -4.59
N ILE A 130 -5.30 3.15 -5.68
CA ILE A 130 -6.56 2.42 -5.76
C ILE A 130 -6.27 0.99 -6.22
N ASP A 131 -7.01 0.00 -5.72
CA ASP A 131 -6.98 -1.33 -6.31
C ASP A 131 -7.88 -1.41 -7.55
N LEU A 132 -7.56 -2.32 -8.47
CA LEU A 132 -8.32 -2.46 -9.72
C LEU A 132 -9.76 -2.94 -9.51
N ASP A 133 -10.05 -3.57 -8.39
CA ASP A 133 -11.38 -4.01 -7.95
C ASP A 133 -12.09 -2.99 -7.04
N GLN A 134 -11.56 -1.77 -6.91
CA GLN A 134 -12.16 -0.68 -6.16
C GLN A 134 -12.63 0.45 -7.08
N VAL A 135 -13.70 1.12 -6.67
CA VAL A 135 -14.24 2.32 -7.34
C VAL A 135 -14.74 3.34 -6.31
N PHE A 136 -14.77 4.62 -6.70
CA PHE A 136 -15.40 5.67 -5.89
C PHE A 136 -16.90 5.74 -6.21
N PRO A 137 -17.80 5.39 -5.26
CA PRO A 137 -19.23 5.48 -5.48
C PRO A 137 -19.70 6.93 -5.29
N GLN A 138 -19.39 7.79 -6.26
CA GLN A 138 -19.50 9.25 -6.14
C GLN A 138 -20.90 9.73 -5.75
N LYS A 139 -21.94 9.09 -6.28
CA LYS A 139 -23.33 9.44 -5.98
C LYS A 139 -23.65 9.15 -4.51
N GLU A 140 -23.37 7.95 -4.05
CA GLU A 140 -23.61 7.52 -2.67
C GLU A 140 -22.76 8.32 -1.67
N LEU A 141 -21.52 8.67 -2.05
CA LEU A 141 -20.64 9.55 -1.27
C LEU A 141 -21.30 10.91 -1.04
N VAL A 142 -21.76 11.58 -2.09
CA VAL A 142 -22.44 12.87 -1.95
C VAL A 142 -23.74 12.74 -1.16
N GLU A 143 -24.55 11.72 -1.43
CA GLU A 143 -25.85 11.52 -0.78
C GLU A 143 -25.74 11.20 0.71
N GLN A 144 -24.75 10.39 1.13
CA GLN A 144 -24.66 9.86 2.51
C GLN A 144 -23.54 10.50 3.34
N ALA A 145 -22.46 10.98 2.72
CA ALA A 145 -21.34 11.64 3.38
C ALA A 145 -21.25 13.16 3.10
N GLY A 146 -22.04 13.67 2.14
CA GLY A 146 -22.14 15.10 1.85
C GLY A 146 -21.01 15.66 0.98
N ALA A 147 -20.07 14.82 0.54
CA ALA A 147 -18.95 15.21 -0.31
C ALA A 147 -18.58 14.09 -1.28
N SER A 148 -18.00 14.43 -2.42
CA SER A 148 -17.43 13.50 -3.37
C SER A 148 -16.06 12.98 -2.90
N ALA A 149 -15.54 11.93 -3.54
CA ALA A 149 -14.24 11.37 -3.19
C ALA A 149 -13.11 12.42 -3.27
N PHE A 150 -13.13 13.30 -4.28
CA PHE A 150 -12.05 14.27 -4.46
C PHE A 150 -12.18 15.42 -3.47
N GLU A 151 -13.41 15.83 -3.13
CA GLU A 151 -13.66 16.77 -2.04
C GLU A 151 -13.13 16.22 -0.70
N HIS A 152 -13.30 14.93 -0.42
CA HIS A 152 -12.72 14.29 0.77
C HIS A 152 -11.18 14.36 0.81
N PHE A 153 -10.49 14.24 -0.32
CA PHE A 153 -9.03 14.43 -0.40
C PHE A 153 -8.59 15.89 -0.17
N THR A 154 -9.47 16.87 -0.30
CA THR A 154 -9.13 18.28 -0.02
C THR A 154 -9.22 18.67 1.46
N THR A 155 -9.40 17.69 2.35
CA THR A 155 -9.49 17.96 3.80
C THR A 155 -8.26 18.71 4.32
N PRO A 156 -8.43 19.79 5.11
CA PRO A 156 -7.31 20.54 5.68
C PRO A 156 -6.51 19.74 6.72
N LEU A 157 -7.03 18.57 7.14
CA LEU A 157 -6.32 17.67 8.04
C LEU A 157 -5.18 16.92 7.37
N TRP A 158 -5.21 16.75 6.05
CA TRP A 158 -4.14 16.03 5.35
C TRP A 158 -2.89 16.93 5.30
N GLY A 159 -1.87 16.53 6.06
CA GLY A 159 -0.67 17.31 6.32
C GLY A 159 -0.69 18.12 7.63
N ALA A 160 -1.78 18.05 8.40
CA ALA A 160 -1.84 18.73 9.70
C ALA A 160 -0.94 18.05 10.74
N GLN A 161 -0.54 18.81 11.75
CA GLN A 161 0.22 18.32 12.91
C GLN A 161 -0.69 18.21 14.13
N GLY A 162 -0.35 17.31 15.05
CA GLY A 162 -1.11 17.12 16.28
C GLY A 162 -0.36 16.27 17.31
N PHE A 163 -1.11 15.75 18.28
CA PHE A 163 -0.62 14.78 19.26
C PHE A 163 -1.52 13.56 19.26
N ASP A 164 -0.94 12.37 19.39
CA ASP A 164 -1.70 11.14 19.56
C ASP A 164 -2.24 10.95 20.98
N SER A 165 -2.97 9.86 21.22
CA SER A 165 -3.54 9.52 22.52
C SER A 165 -2.51 9.28 23.63
N ALA A 166 -1.24 9.07 23.28
CA ALA A 166 -0.11 8.94 24.21
C ALA A 166 0.66 10.26 24.37
N GLY A 167 0.19 11.37 23.79
CA GLY A 167 0.84 12.67 23.83
C GLY A 167 2.08 12.79 22.94
N ARG A 168 2.27 11.88 21.98
CA ARG A 168 3.39 11.93 21.04
C ARG A 168 3.04 12.85 19.86
N PRO A 169 3.96 13.69 19.39
CA PRO A 169 3.70 14.56 18.25
C PRO A 169 3.54 13.72 16.96
N ILE A 170 2.56 14.08 16.14
CA ILE A 170 2.25 13.40 14.89
C ILE A 170 2.07 14.38 13.73
N GLU A 171 2.29 13.88 12.52
CA GLU A 171 1.96 14.53 11.24
C GLU A 171 0.99 13.62 10.49
N LEU A 172 -0.18 14.14 10.15
CA LEU A 172 -1.19 13.47 9.35
C LEU A 172 -0.84 13.50 7.85
N GLY A 173 0.38 13.14 7.49
CA GLY A 173 0.90 13.19 6.12
C GLY A 173 0.32 12.10 5.20
N LEU A 174 -0.29 11.07 5.78
CA LEU A 174 -1.01 10.04 5.06
C LEU A 174 -2.53 10.28 5.14
N ILE A 175 -3.29 9.72 4.21
CA ILE A 175 -4.75 9.64 4.29
C ILE A 175 -5.19 8.24 3.85
N ALA A 176 -6.23 7.69 4.46
CA ALA A 176 -6.76 6.42 4.01
C ALA A 176 -8.28 6.35 4.15
N GLY A 177 -8.92 5.70 3.19
CA GLY A 177 -10.36 5.48 3.17
C GLY A 177 -10.77 4.12 3.73
N ALA A 178 -12.06 3.97 3.99
CA ALA A 178 -12.69 2.69 4.34
C ALA A 178 -13.32 2.03 3.10
N LEU A 179 -13.81 0.80 3.27
CA LEU A 179 -14.43 0.00 2.21
C LEU A 179 -15.85 -0.41 2.56
N VAL A 180 -16.70 -0.45 1.54
CA VAL A 180 -18.01 -1.12 1.54
C VAL A 180 -18.05 -2.12 0.39
N ASN A 181 -18.60 -3.32 0.61
CA ASN A 181 -18.77 -4.28 -0.48
C ASN A 181 -19.85 -3.80 -1.47
N GLU A 182 -19.68 -4.13 -2.76
CA GLU A 182 -20.67 -3.83 -3.80
C GLU A 182 -22.08 -4.32 -3.45
N GLY A 183 -22.21 -5.53 -2.91
CA GLY A 183 -23.50 -6.08 -2.48
C GLY A 183 -24.10 -5.44 -1.22
N ASP A 184 -23.32 -4.66 -0.47
CA ASP A 184 -23.75 -4.04 0.79
C ASP A 184 -24.03 -2.53 0.63
N ILE A 185 -23.54 -1.89 -0.44
CA ILE A 185 -23.69 -0.45 -0.65
C ILE A 185 -25.14 0.03 -0.69
N GLY A 186 -26.06 -0.83 -1.17
CA GLY A 186 -27.50 -0.53 -1.21
C GLY A 186 -28.16 -0.45 0.18
N LYS A 187 -27.52 -0.98 1.23
CA LYS A 187 -27.98 -0.81 2.63
C LYS A 187 -27.54 0.53 3.16
N SER A 188 -26.24 0.82 3.05
CA SER A 188 -25.61 2.10 3.37
C SER A 188 -24.16 2.06 2.93
N LEU A 189 -23.61 3.23 2.57
CA LEU A 189 -22.18 3.47 2.40
C LEU A 189 -21.38 3.11 3.67
N PHE A 190 -22.02 3.21 4.85
CA PHE A 190 -21.41 2.91 6.13
C PHE A 190 -21.67 1.47 6.60
N THR A 191 -21.78 0.51 5.68
CA THR A 191 -21.85 -0.92 6.02
C THR A 191 -20.45 -1.53 5.94
N PRO A 192 -19.94 -2.18 7.01
CA PRO A 192 -18.53 -2.58 7.04
C PRO A 192 -18.31 -3.73 6.07
N ASP A 193 -17.21 -3.69 5.32
CA ASP A 193 -16.83 -4.78 4.41
C ASP A 193 -16.46 -6.07 5.16
N VAL A 194 -15.90 -5.92 6.37
CA VAL A 194 -15.61 -7.00 7.32
C VAL A 194 -16.57 -6.92 8.51
N GLY A 195 -17.55 -7.83 8.54
CA GLY A 195 -18.50 -7.93 9.65
C GLY A 195 -17.96 -8.74 10.84
N ALA A 196 -18.51 -8.48 12.02
CA ALA A 196 -18.23 -9.27 13.20
C ALA A 196 -18.62 -10.75 12.98
N PRO A 197 -17.78 -11.71 13.41
CA PRO A 197 -18.09 -13.13 13.28
C PRO A 197 -19.32 -13.49 14.11
N ASN A 198 -20.32 -14.10 13.47
CA ASN A 198 -21.53 -14.60 14.14
C ASN A 198 -21.54 -16.14 14.13
N ARG A 199 -20.51 -16.72 14.74
CA ARG A 199 -20.36 -18.17 14.95
C ARG A 199 -19.42 -18.44 16.12
N ASP A 200 -19.45 -19.67 16.60
CA ASP A 200 -18.46 -20.16 17.55
C ASP A 200 -17.06 -20.18 16.92
N LEU A 201 -16.05 -20.01 17.77
CA LEU A 201 -14.64 -20.03 17.37
C LEU A 201 -14.19 -21.46 17.06
N PHE A 202 -13.39 -21.59 16.01
CA PHE A 202 -12.65 -22.83 15.77
C PHE A 202 -11.51 -22.97 16.79
N PRO A 203 -11.04 -24.20 17.08
CA PRO A 203 -9.95 -24.42 18.05
C PRO A 203 -8.70 -23.57 17.79
N ASP A 204 -8.31 -23.37 16.53
CA ASP A 204 -7.14 -22.56 16.17
C ASP A 204 -7.36 -21.05 16.40
N GLU A 205 -8.62 -20.59 16.35
CA GLU A 205 -8.99 -19.19 16.55
C GLU A 205 -8.91 -18.77 18.02
N HIS A 206 -8.99 -19.71 18.96
CA HIS A 206 -8.67 -19.42 20.37
C HIS A 206 -7.20 -19.04 20.59
N ILE A 207 -6.30 -19.45 19.70
CA ILE A 207 -4.88 -19.09 19.74
C ILE A 207 -4.65 -17.75 19.04
N PHE A 208 -5.23 -17.59 17.85
CA PHE A 208 -5.13 -16.36 17.06
C PHE A 208 -6.32 -16.22 16.13
N PHE A 209 -7.01 -15.09 16.22
CA PHE A 209 -8.18 -14.79 15.43
C PHE A 209 -8.12 -13.40 14.83
N SER A 210 -7.68 -13.29 13.58
CA SER A 210 -7.51 -12.01 12.88
C SER A 210 -8.84 -11.35 12.50
N MET A 211 -9.91 -12.13 12.31
CA MET A 211 -11.20 -11.61 11.82
C MET A 211 -11.86 -10.66 12.82
N LEU A 212 -11.85 -10.97 14.12
CA LEU A 212 -12.47 -10.12 15.14
C LEU A 212 -11.78 -8.75 15.28
N PRO A 213 -10.44 -8.66 15.46
CA PRO A 213 -9.74 -7.39 15.45
C PRO A 213 -9.96 -6.58 14.17
N GLN A 214 -10.00 -7.23 13.00
CA GLN A 214 -10.27 -6.56 11.73
C GLN A 214 -11.69 -6.00 11.67
N ALA A 215 -12.70 -6.80 12.04
CA ALA A 215 -14.09 -6.37 12.08
C ALA A 215 -14.32 -5.19 13.03
N LEU A 216 -13.77 -5.28 14.25
CA LEU A 216 -13.85 -4.21 15.25
C LEU A 216 -13.23 -2.91 14.71
N SER A 217 -12.08 -3.02 14.05
CA SER A 217 -11.37 -1.87 13.49
C SER A 217 -12.14 -1.22 12.35
N THR A 218 -12.61 -2.01 11.38
CA THR A 218 -13.42 -1.54 10.25
C THR A 218 -14.70 -0.87 10.72
N GLU A 219 -15.42 -1.50 11.66
CA GLU A 219 -16.66 -0.95 12.22
C GLU A 219 -16.39 0.37 12.96
N ALA A 220 -15.40 0.39 13.86
CA ALA A 220 -15.06 1.59 14.62
C ALA A 220 -14.67 2.76 13.70
N GLU A 221 -13.83 2.51 12.70
CA GLU A 221 -13.40 3.51 11.73
C GLU A 221 -14.60 4.11 10.98
N MET A 222 -15.38 3.26 10.34
CA MET A 222 -16.45 3.71 9.47
C MET A 222 -17.63 4.32 10.24
N MET A 223 -17.85 3.93 11.50
CA MET A 223 -18.84 4.55 12.38
C MET A 223 -18.36 5.86 13.03
N THR A 224 -17.06 6.15 12.99
CA THR A 224 -16.49 7.38 13.53
C THR A 224 -16.81 8.56 12.63
N ARG A 225 -17.86 9.33 12.99
CA ARG A 225 -18.36 10.47 12.21
C ARG A 225 -18.19 11.78 12.99
N TYR A 226 -17.86 12.87 12.30
CA TYR A 226 -17.55 14.16 12.93
C TYR A 226 -18.77 15.00 13.35
N SER A 227 -19.95 14.37 13.47
CA SER A 227 -21.22 15.06 13.68
C SER A 227 -21.60 15.31 15.15
N SER A 228 -20.93 14.69 16.12
CA SER A 228 -21.40 14.64 17.52
C SER A 228 -20.36 14.97 18.61
N LEU A 229 -19.09 15.11 18.26
CA LEU A 229 -17.99 15.38 19.19
C LEU A 229 -17.32 16.72 18.88
N ALA A 230 -16.51 17.23 19.82
CA ALA A 230 -15.64 18.39 19.60
C ALA A 230 -14.54 18.16 18.52
N LEU A 231 -14.61 17.03 17.79
CA LEU A 231 -13.89 16.68 16.57
C LEU A 231 -14.38 17.55 15.43
N ASP A 232 -13.83 18.75 15.32
CA ASP A 232 -14.18 19.72 14.29
C ASP A 232 -13.41 19.54 12.99
N GLY A 233 -12.52 18.53 12.95
CA GLY A 233 -11.64 18.28 11.82
C GLY A 233 -10.74 19.47 11.47
N LYS A 234 -10.52 20.38 12.43
CA LYS A 234 -9.70 21.59 12.27
C LYS A 234 -8.72 21.76 13.44
N ARG A 235 -9.20 21.59 14.67
CA ARG A 235 -8.45 21.65 15.93
C ARG A 235 -8.28 20.27 16.56
N THR A 236 -9.22 19.36 16.32
CA THR A 236 -9.12 17.97 16.79
C THR A 236 -9.49 17.00 15.68
N CYS A 237 -8.74 15.90 15.62
CA CYS A 237 -8.82 14.90 14.56
C CYS A 237 -8.63 13.51 15.17
N ILE A 238 -8.90 12.50 14.36
CA ILE A 238 -8.58 11.11 14.68
C ILE A 238 -7.50 10.66 13.72
N GLN A 239 -6.42 10.14 14.28
CA GLN A 239 -5.42 9.44 13.51
C GLN A 239 -5.85 7.98 13.29
N ARG A 240 -5.40 7.40 12.19
CA ARG A 240 -5.49 5.98 11.90
C ARG A 240 -4.08 5.39 11.88
N VAL A 241 -3.94 4.16 12.37
CA VAL A 241 -2.64 3.44 12.48
C VAL A 241 -2.55 2.22 11.57
N HIS A 242 -3.57 1.98 10.75
CA HIS A 242 -3.64 0.84 9.83
C HIS A 242 -4.44 1.22 8.58
N VAL A 243 -4.52 0.33 7.61
CA VAL A 243 -5.40 0.44 6.45
C VAL A 243 -6.13 -0.89 6.31
N THR A 244 -7.46 -0.87 6.22
CA THR A 244 -8.35 -2.04 6.17
C THR A 244 -8.51 -2.59 4.74
N GLY A 245 -7.63 -2.18 3.82
CA GLY A 245 -7.88 -2.22 2.37
C GLY A 245 -8.48 -0.89 1.88
N GLY A 246 -8.26 -0.55 0.61
CA GLY A 246 -8.81 0.67 0.01
C GLY A 246 -7.79 1.74 -0.34
N THR A 247 -8.28 2.98 -0.48
CA THR A 247 -7.48 4.09 -0.98
C THR A 247 -6.56 4.53 0.13
N ASN A 248 -5.28 4.64 -0.19
CA ASN A 248 -4.27 5.19 0.67
C ASN A 248 -3.49 6.24 -0.11
N GLY A 249 -3.38 7.45 0.45
CA GLY A 249 -2.60 8.55 -0.08
C GLY A 249 -1.48 9.01 0.85
N ILE A 250 -0.46 9.64 0.27
CA ILE A 250 0.61 10.32 1.00
C ILE A 250 0.89 11.69 0.34
N LEU A 251 1.16 12.72 1.15
CA LEU A 251 1.75 13.96 0.66
C LEU A 251 3.19 13.72 0.25
N ILE A 252 3.62 14.27 -0.87
CA ILE A 252 4.98 14.06 -1.38
C ILE A 252 6.02 14.67 -0.44
N SER A 253 5.69 15.78 0.23
CA SER A 253 6.51 16.35 1.30
C SER A 253 6.73 15.36 2.46
N SER A 254 5.65 14.73 2.95
CA SER A 254 5.71 13.74 4.02
C SER A 254 6.45 12.47 3.56
N LEU A 255 6.27 12.05 2.31
CA LEU A 255 6.99 10.93 1.69
C LEU A 255 8.50 11.16 1.72
N ARG A 256 8.96 12.33 1.25
CA ARG A 256 10.38 12.70 1.21
C ARG A 256 10.98 12.90 2.61
N HIS A 257 10.19 13.42 3.54
CA HIS A 257 10.64 13.67 4.92
C HIS A 257 10.77 12.38 5.73
N HIS A 258 9.72 11.55 5.78
CA HIS A 258 9.68 10.36 6.63
C HIS A 258 10.30 9.12 5.96
N ARG A 259 10.35 9.10 4.62
CA ARG A 259 10.88 7.99 3.81
C ARG A 259 10.28 6.62 4.17
N PRO A 260 8.93 6.49 4.27
CA PRO A 260 8.31 5.19 4.51
C PRO A 260 8.45 4.27 3.29
N PHE A 261 8.62 2.98 3.58
CA PHE A 261 8.63 1.92 2.57
C PHE A 261 8.06 0.63 3.14
N THR A 262 7.60 -0.24 2.26
CA THR A 262 7.21 -1.61 2.58
C THR A 262 8.37 -2.53 2.22
N PRO A 263 8.92 -3.31 3.17
CA PRO A 263 10.01 -4.20 2.84
C PRO A 263 9.64 -5.21 1.75
N SER A 264 10.60 -5.51 0.87
CA SER A 264 10.35 -6.25 -0.38
C SER A 264 10.00 -7.72 -0.17
N PHE A 265 10.07 -8.23 1.06
CA PHE A 265 9.66 -9.59 1.43
C PHE A 265 8.18 -9.68 1.86
N PHE A 266 7.47 -8.56 2.00
CA PHE A 266 6.03 -8.60 2.27
C PHE A 266 5.24 -8.83 0.98
N GLY A 267 4.67 -10.02 0.81
CA GLY A 267 3.76 -10.33 -0.29
C GLY A 267 2.31 -9.88 -0.09
N ARG A 268 1.92 -9.58 1.16
CA ARG A 268 0.58 -9.15 1.56
C ARG A 268 0.66 -8.24 2.78
N ALA A 269 -0.35 -7.39 2.96
CA ALA A 269 -0.41 -6.40 4.05
C ALA A 269 0.70 -5.35 3.95
N GLU A 270 0.99 -4.99 2.71
CA GLU A 270 1.98 -4.00 2.28
C GLU A 270 1.73 -2.62 2.91
N ASP A 271 0.47 -2.21 2.98
CA ASP A 271 -0.01 -0.96 3.57
C ASP A 271 0.25 -0.88 5.09
N GLN A 272 0.10 -2.01 5.79
CA GLN A 272 0.40 -2.15 7.21
C GLN A 272 1.91 -2.12 7.47
N ALA A 273 2.69 -2.81 6.64
CA ALA A 273 4.15 -2.82 6.75
C ALA A 273 4.81 -1.49 6.34
N TYR A 274 4.11 -0.66 5.54
CA TYR A 274 4.59 0.63 5.07
C TYR A 274 4.85 1.64 6.21
N ILE A 275 3.83 1.92 7.02
CA ILE A 275 3.93 2.86 8.15
C ILE A 275 4.83 2.32 9.28
N PHE A 276 4.95 1.00 9.39
CA PHE A 276 5.88 0.36 10.34
C PHE A 276 7.30 0.84 10.15
N SER A 277 7.75 1.03 8.90
CA SER A 277 9.15 1.33 8.58
C SER A 277 9.67 2.63 9.20
N VAL A 278 8.78 3.57 9.52
CA VAL A 278 9.11 4.89 10.08
C VAL A 278 8.76 5.00 11.56
N TYR A 279 8.13 3.98 12.14
CA TYR A 279 7.85 3.93 13.56
C TYR A 279 9.08 4.19 14.47
N PRO A 280 10.31 3.68 14.19
CA PRO A 280 11.44 3.94 15.07
C PRO A 280 11.94 5.39 15.04
N ASN A 281 11.62 6.18 14.00
CA ASN A 281 12.18 7.51 13.80
C ASN A 281 11.85 8.45 14.98
N PRO A 282 12.81 9.13 15.61
CA PRO A 282 12.52 10.04 16.70
C PRO A 282 11.73 11.27 16.20
N GLY A 283 11.07 11.97 17.14
CA GLY A 283 10.33 13.20 16.83
C GLY A 283 8.89 12.96 16.37
N VAL A 284 8.45 13.76 15.39
CA VAL A 284 7.08 13.76 14.87
C VAL A 284 6.83 12.46 14.11
N LYS A 285 5.76 11.73 14.47
CA LYS A 285 5.42 10.45 13.83
C LYS A 285 4.49 10.67 12.64
N LEU A 286 4.76 9.99 11.54
CA LEU A 286 3.83 9.92 10.41
C LEU A 286 2.58 9.12 10.81
N ALA A 287 1.40 9.64 10.48
CA ALA A 287 0.12 9.00 10.73
C ALA A 287 -0.87 9.23 9.59
N TYR A 288 -1.92 8.39 9.54
CA TYR A 288 -3.03 8.55 8.61
C TYR A 288 -4.06 9.52 9.18
N ALA A 289 -4.43 10.54 8.40
CA ALA A 289 -5.66 11.28 8.60
C ALA A 289 -6.85 10.32 8.41
N HIS A 290 -7.67 10.19 9.44
CA HIS A 290 -9.03 9.71 9.24
C HIS A 290 -9.82 10.79 8.49
N LYS A 291 -10.59 10.40 7.48
CA LYS A 291 -11.59 11.29 6.87
C LYS A 291 -12.93 10.58 6.85
N ASP A 292 -13.86 11.08 7.67
CA ASP A 292 -15.22 10.56 7.66
C ASP A 292 -15.83 10.70 6.26
N GLY A 293 -16.42 9.61 5.78
CA GLY A 293 -17.02 9.54 4.44
C GLY A 293 -16.06 9.25 3.29
N LEU A 294 -14.73 9.23 3.49
CA LEU A 294 -13.82 8.73 2.45
C LEU A 294 -13.94 7.20 2.34
N ILE A 295 -14.89 6.74 1.53
CA ILE A 295 -15.28 5.33 1.43
C ILE A 295 -15.26 4.92 -0.05
N MET A 296 -14.73 3.73 -0.32
CA MET A 296 -14.79 3.13 -1.65
C MET A 296 -15.63 1.87 -1.67
N ARG A 297 -16.16 1.57 -2.85
CA ARG A 297 -16.86 0.30 -3.11
C ARG A 297 -15.86 -0.76 -3.57
N HIS A 298 -15.96 -1.95 -2.98
CA HIS A 298 -15.15 -3.12 -3.32
C HIS A 298 -15.95 -4.12 -4.16
N ASP A 299 -15.56 -4.32 -5.42
CA ASP A 299 -16.25 -5.13 -6.42
C ASP A 299 -15.70 -6.57 -6.49
N LYS A 300 -15.31 -7.12 -5.32
CA LYS A 300 -14.58 -8.42 -5.21
C LYS A 300 -15.28 -9.60 -5.88
N LYS A 301 -16.60 -9.68 -5.78
CA LYS A 301 -17.40 -10.81 -6.30
C LYS A 301 -17.54 -10.79 -7.82
N ALA A 302 -17.51 -9.60 -8.42
CA ALA A 302 -17.51 -9.44 -9.87
C ALA A 302 -16.16 -9.84 -10.49
N PHE A 303 -15.07 -9.76 -9.72
CA PHE A 303 -13.70 -10.03 -10.19
C PHE A 303 -13.25 -11.50 -10.08
N ALA A 304 -13.84 -12.30 -9.17
CA ALA A 304 -13.35 -13.66 -8.95
C ALA A 304 -14.43 -14.60 -8.39
N GLN A 305 -15.28 -15.19 -9.24
CA GLN A 305 -16.12 -16.34 -8.83
C GLN A 305 -15.34 -17.68 -8.88
N GLU A 306 -14.33 -17.83 -9.73
CA GLU A 306 -13.65 -19.12 -9.95
C GLU A 306 -12.41 -19.39 -9.07
N ALA A 307 -11.79 -18.37 -8.47
CA ALA A 307 -10.53 -18.51 -7.71
C ALA A 307 -10.70 -18.73 -6.18
N ILE A 308 -11.93 -18.70 -5.66
CA ILE A 308 -12.19 -18.53 -4.21
C ILE A 308 -11.81 -19.76 -3.36
N GLN A 309 -12.01 -20.99 -3.85
CA GLN A 309 -11.71 -22.20 -3.05
C GLN A 309 -10.21 -22.50 -2.97
N SER A 310 -9.48 -22.45 -4.09
CA SER A 310 -8.02 -22.67 -4.12
C SER A 310 -7.26 -21.56 -3.35
N ALA A 311 -7.79 -20.34 -3.33
CA ALA A 311 -7.23 -19.22 -2.58
C ALA A 311 -7.41 -19.32 -1.05
N HIS A 312 -8.31 -20.17 -0.53
CA HIS A 312 -8.60 -20.23 0.91
C HIS A 312 -7.40 -20.71 1.73
N ILE A 313 -6.80 -21.85 1.34
CA ILE A 313 -5.59 -22.39 1.98
C ILE A 313 -4.45 -21.38 1.89
N GLY A 314 -4.23 -20.81 0.69
CA GLY A 314 -3.20 -19.78 0.50
C GLY A 314 -3.39 -18.55 1.39
N LYS A 315 -4.64 -18.10 1.58
CA LYS A 315 -4.99 -17.00 2.49
C LYS A 315 -4.68 -17.36 3.94
N LEU A 316 -5.12 -18.54 4.40
CA LEU A 316 -4.85 -19.01 5.76
C LEU A 316 -3.35 -19.07 6.03
N LEU A 317 -2.58 -19.71 5.13
CA LEU A 317 -1.12 -19.83 5.21
C LEU A 317 -0.41 -18.47 5.22
N GLY A 318 -0.96 -17.49 4.49
CA GLY A 318 -0.48 -16.11 4.53
C GLY A 318 -0.52 -15.49 5.92
N ASP A 319 -1.55 -15.76 6.73
CA ASP A 319 -1.64 -15.22 8.09
C ASP A 319 -0.54 -15.77 9.01
N TYR A 320 -0.13 -17.04 8.85
CA TYR A 320 0.98 -17.61 9.63
C TYR A 320 2.30 -16.94 9.29
N VAL A 321 2.59 -16.74 8.00
CA VAL A 321 3.79 -16.03 7.54
C VAL A 321 3.77 -14.58 8.06
N ARG A 322 2.61 -13.91 8.04
CA ARG A 322 2.46 -12.56 8.59
C ARG A 322 2.79 -12.49 10.08
N ILE A 323 2.37 -13.47 10.89
CA ILE A 323 2.72 -13.50 12.32
C ILE A 323 4.24 -13.53 12.49
N LEU A 324 4.94 -14.40 11.76
CA LEU A 324 6.40 -14.50 11.82
C LEU A 324 7.06 -13.20 11.36
N PHE A 325 6.64 -12.66 10.21
CA PHE A 325 7.27 -11.50 9.60
C PHE A 325 7.03 -10.21 10.40
N PHE A 326 5.80 -9.91 10.83
CA PHE A 326 5.53 -8.72 11.64
C PHE A 326 6.20 -8.78 13.01
N SER A 327 6.29 -9.97 13.63
CA SER A 327 6.98 -10.13 14.92
C SER A 327 8.49 -9.92 14.81
N ALA A 328 9.11 -10.48 13.77
CA ALA A 328 10.53 -10.32 13.51
C ALA A 328 10.88 -8.89 13.05
N TYR A 329 10.05 -8.33 12.16
CA TYR A 329 10.18 -6.95 11.70
C TYR A 329 10.04 -5.98 12.88
N GLY A 330 9.04 -6.19 13.73
CA GLY A 330 8.84 -5.37 14.93
C GLY A 330 10.04 -5.40 15.88
N SER A 331 10.63 -6.57 16.09
CA SER A 331 11.84 -6.72 16.91
C SER A 331 13.09 -6.02 16.33
N ILE A 332 13.11 -5.73 15.02
CA ILE A 332 14.19 -4.94 14.40
C ILE A 332 13.98 -3.44 14.65
N LEU A 333 12.72 -2.99 14.70
CA LEU A 333 12.35 -1.59 14.82
C LEU A 333 12.33 -1.09 16.27
N ASP A 334 11.96 -1.94 17.22
CA ASP A 334 11.81 -1.57 18.62
C ASP A 334 12.15 -2.74 19.54
N ASP A 335 13.04 -2.51 20.51
CA ASP A 335 13.40 -3.50 21.54
C ASP A 335 12.20 -3.90 22.41
N ASN A 336 11.18 -3.04 22.51
CA ASN A 336 9.93 -3.33 23.21
C ASN A 336 8.80 -3.63 22.23
N ILE A 337 8.77 -4.89 21.79
CA ILE A 337 7.73 -5.42 20.91
C ILE A 337 6.29 -5.24 21.44
N SER A 338 6.09 -5.20 22.76
CA SER A 338 4.75 -4.96 23.35
C SER A 338 4.27 -3.55 23.07
N ARG A 339 5.14 -2.55 23.25
CA ARG A 339 4.81 -1.15 22.95
C ARG A 339 4.48 -0.95 21.48
N LEU A 340 5.22 -1.65 20.60
CA LEU A 340 4.93 -1.64 19.17
C LEU A 340 3.57 -2.24 18.89
N LYS A 341 3.27 -3.43 19.45
CA LYS A 341 1.96 -4.08 19.35
C LYS A 341 0.82 -3.15 19.78
N ASP A 342 0.93 -2.54 20.95
CA ASP A 342 -0.10 -1.65 21.49
C ASP A 342 -0.33 -0.43 20.58
N SER A 343 0.71 0.07 19.91
CA SER A 343 0.59 1.22 18.99
C SER A 343 -0.14 0.89 17.67
N PHE A 344 -0.23 -0.39 17.31
CA PHE A 344 -0.80 -0.86 16.06
C PHE A 344 -2.00 -1.80 16.24
N ASP A 345 -2.40 -2.07 17.48
CA ASP A 345 -3.62 -2.79 17.81
C ASP A 345 -4.87 -1.94 17.47
N PRO A 346 -6.02 -2.59 17.20
CA PRO A 346 -6.22 -4.04 17.15
C PRO A 346 -5.82 -4.67 15.80
N PHE A 347 -5.63 -3.86 14.76
CA PHE A 347 -5.58 -4.37 13.38
C PHE A 347 -4.25 -5.06 13.02
N THR A 348 -3.15 -4.30 12.95
CA THR A 348 -1.84 -4.86 12.59
C THR A 348 -1.15 -5.49 13.80
N GLY A 349 -1.35 -4.91 14.98
CA GLY A 349 -0.78 -5.39 16.23
C GLY A 349 -1.18 -6.83 16.57
N CYS A 350 -2.31 -7.34 16.08
CA CYS A 350 -2.69 -8.74 16.29
C CYS A 350 -1.67 -9.73 15.70
N PHE A 351 -0.97 -9.37 14.61
CA PHE A 351 0.07 -10.19 13.99
C PHE A 351 1.43 -10.12 14.70
N ILE A 352 1.57 -9.28 15.73
CA ILE A 352 2.81 -9.15 16.51
C ILE A 352 2.71 -10.04 17.75
N SER A 353 3.68 -10.92 17.94
CA SER A 353 3.76 -11.82 19.08
C SER A 353 5.17 -11.90 19.65
N LYS A 354 5.27 -12.06 20.98
CA LYS A 354 6.54 -12.37 21.67
C LYS A 354 6.98 -13.82 21.48
N ILE A 355 6.06 -14.69 21.09
CA ILE A 355 6.27 -16.13 20.91
C ILE A 355 5.73 -16.58 19.54
N PRO A 356 6.18 -15.96 18.43
CA PRO A 356 5.53 -16.10 17.13
C PRO A 356 5.58 -17.53 16.60
N ALA A 357 6.69 -18.26 16.81
CA ALA A 357 6.82 -19.66 16.41
C ALA A 357 5.80 -20.56 17.14
N THR A 358 5.63 -20.37 18.46
CA THR A 358 4.65 -21.14 19.26
C THR A 358 3.23 -20.87 18.79
N VAL A 359 2.86 -19.60 18.58
CA VAL A 359 1.53 -19.22 18.06
C VAL A 359 1.27 -19.88 16.71
N VAL A 360 2.24 -19.82 15.80
CA VAL A 360 2.14 -20.39 14.45
C VAL A 360 1.99 -21.91 14.49
N TYR A 361 2.85 -22.61 15.24
CA TYR A 361 2.78 -24.07 15.31
C TYR A 361 1.50 -24.58 15.97
N LEU A 362 1.06 -23.98 17.08
CA LEU A 362 -0.17 -24.38 17.75
C LEU A 362 -1.39 -24.15 16.85
N ARG A 363 -1.49 -22.96 16.25
CA ARG A 363 -2.58 -22.64 15.33
C ARG A 363 -2.57 -23.58 14.12
N PHE A 364 -1.39 -23.86 13.56
CA PHE A 364 -1.24 -24.74 12.38
C PHE A 364 -1.69 -26.17 12.69
N ALA A 365 -1.26 -26.72 13.82
CA ALA A 365 -1.64 -28.07 14.26
C ALA A 365 -3.14 -28.19 14.52
N LEU A 366 -3.73 -27.22 15.22
CA LEU A 366 -5.17 -27.20 15.52
C LEU A 366 -6.01 -27.06 14.26
N LYS A 367 -5.60 -26.19 13.32
CA LYS A 367 -6.32 -26.01 12.06
C LYS A 367 -6.24 -27.25 11.17
N ALA A 368 -5.06 -27.88 11.11
CA ALA A 368 -4.89 -29.13 10.40
C ALA A 368 -5.80 -30.23 11.00
N ALA A 369 -5.81 -30.37 12.33
CA ALA A 369 -6.68 -31.34 13.01
C ALA A 369 -8.17 -31.07 12.74
N SER A 370 -8.59 -29.80 12.66
CA SER A 370 -9.99 -29.45 12.36
C SER A 370 -10.44 -29.96 11.00
N PHE A 371 -9.57 -29.86 9.97
CA PHE A 371 -9.90 -30.38 8.63
C PHE A 371 -10.21 -31.88 8.66
N PHE A 372 -9.39 -32.69 9.32
CA PHE A 372 -9.63 -34.14 9.42
C PHE A 372 -10.84 -34.47 10.30
N ALA A 373 -11.06 -33.72 11.39
CA ALA A 373 -12.24 -33.92 12.24
C ALA A 373 -13.56 -33.63 11.50
N GLU A 374 -13.53 -32.72 10.53
CA GLU A 374 -14.68 -32.37 9.68
C GLU A 374 -14.78 -33.24 8.41
N GLY A 375 -13.91 -34.25 8.24
CA GLY A 375 -13.88 -35.12 7.05
C GLY A 375 -13.38 -34.43 5.78
N GLN A 376 -12.68 -33.30 5.91
CA GLN A 376 -12.10 -32.52 4.82
C GLN A 376 -10.64 -32.93 4.53
N ASP A 377 -10.40 -34.23 4.38
CA ASP A 377 -9.06 -34.83 4.35
C ASP A 377 -8.17 -34.27 3.24
N GLU A 378 -8.72 -34.02 2.04
CA GLU A 378 -7.96 -33.43 0.93
C GLU A 378 -7.47 -32.01 1.26
N GLN A 379 -8.32 -31.19 1.89
CA GLN A 379 -7.93 -29.84 2.32
C GLN A 379 -6.91 -29.90 3.45
N GLY A 380 -7.09 -30.81 4.41
CA GLY A 380 -6.13 -31.05 5.48
C GLY A 380 -4.74 -31.44 4.96
N LEU A 381 -4.68 -32.37 4.00
CA LEU A 381 -3.43 -32.81 3.39
C LEU A 381 -2.76 -31.69 2.58
N ALA A 382 -3.52 -30.95 1.78
CA ALA A 382 -3.02 -29.79 1.04
C ALA A 382 -2.48 -28.70 1.98
N PHE A 383 -3.22 -28.40 3.05
CA PHE A 383 -2.84 -27.42 4.07
C PHE A 383 -1.56 -27.81 4.79
N ILE A 384 -1.41 -29.07 5.20
CA ILE A 384 -0.18 -29.56 5.84
C ILE A 384 1.00 -29.48 4.89
N THR A 385 0.83 -29.95 3.66
CA THR A 385 1.94 -30.09 2.69
C THR A 385 2.49 -28.72 2.27
N ASP A 386 1.62 -27.78 1.87
CA ASP A 386 2.08 -26.43 1.51
C ASP A 386 2.49 -25.63 2.76
N GLY A 387 1.73 -25.77 3.84
CA GLY A 387 1.95 -25.02 5.06
C GLY A 387 3.27 -25.36 5.75
N ALA A 388 3.63 -26.64 5.86
CA ALA A 388 4.87 -27.06 6.48
C ALA A 388 6.09 -26.45 5.76
N ARG A 389 6.10 -26.50 4.43
CA ARG A 389 7.15 -25.92 3.59
C ARG A 389 7.23 -24.40 3.78
N ARG A 390 6.10 -23.69 3.65
CA ARG A 390 6.07 -22.22 3.75
C ARG A 390 6.42 -21.71 5.15
N ILE A 391 5.94 -22.36 6.20
CA ILE A 391 6.26 -22.02 7.59
C ILE A 391 7.74 -22.28 7.88
N ALA A 392 8.30 -23.40 7.43
CA ALA A 392 9.72 -23.69 7.59
C ALA A 392 10.61 -22.63 6.93
N THR A 393 10.34 -22.29 5.66
CA THR A 393 11.06 -21.22 4.96
C THR A 393 10.92 -19.87 5.66
N ALA A 394 9.71 -19.54 6.15
CA ALA A 394 9.50 -18.28 6.87
C ALA A 394 10.26 -18.25 8.21
N LEU A 395 10.34 -19.37 8.93
CA LEU A 395 11.12 -19.48 10.17
C LEU A 395 12.61 -19.30 9.91
N GLU A 396 13.16 -19.97 8.90
CA GLU A 396 14.57 -19.82 8.49
C GLU A 396 14.90 -18.36 8.13
N PHE A 397 13.96 -17.65 7.49
CA PHE A 397 14.13 -16.25 7.12
C PHE A 397 14.15 -15.29 8.31
N VAL A 398 13.41 -15.58 9.38
CA VAL A 398 13.27 -14.68 10.55
C VAL A 398 14.18 -15.02 11.72
N GLN A 399 14.74 -16.22 11.78
CA GLN A 399 15.45 -16.72 12.95
C GLN A 399 16.87 -16.13 13.09
N GLY A 400 17.26 -15.82 14.33
CA GLY A 400 18.61 -15.36 14.71
C GLY A 400 18.74 -13.85 14.87
N GLU A 401 19.78 -13.41 15.59
CA GLU A 401 20.04 -11.98 15.84
C GLU A 401 20.46 -11.22 14.57
N ASP A 402 21.13 -11.91 13.65
CA ASP A 402 21.44 -11.46 12.29
C ASP A 402 20.67 -12.30 11.27
N SER A 403 19.34 -12.29 11.38
CA SER A 403 18.47 -13.04 10.47
C SER A 403 18.58 -12.52 9.03
N PRO A 404 18.31 -13.36 8.02
CA PRO A 404 18.16 -12.91 6.64
C PRO A 404 17.19 -11.72 6.49
N LEU A 405 16.07 -11.74 7.22
CA LEU A 405 15.10 -10.63 7.25
C LEU A 405 15.76 -9.33 7.72
N LYS A 406 16.55 -9.36 8.81
CA LYS A 406 17.23 -8.16 9.31
C LYS A 406 18.23 -7.60 8.32
N ARG A 407 19.05 -8.45 7.71
CA ARG A 407 20.02 -8.03 6.68
C ARG A 407 19.32 -7.40 5.48
N GLN A 408 18.22 -8.00 5.03
CA GLN A 408 17.42 -7.47 3.94
C GLN A 408 16.79 -6.13 4.30
N TYR A 409 16.16 -6.00 5.47
CA TYR A 409 15.59 -4.72 5.93
C TYR A 409 16.66 -3.60 5.99
N VAL A 410 17.83 -3.87 6.57
CA VAL A 410 18.90 -2.88 6.69
C VAL A 410 19.41 -2.46 5.32
N LYS A 411 19.59 -3.41 4.38
CA LYS A 411 19.96 -3.10 3.00
C LYS A 411 18.90 -2.23 2.32
N GLU A 412 17.63 -2.59 2.46
CA GLU A 412 16.53 -1.86 1.83
C GLU A 412 16.36 -0.45 2.40
N ARG A 413 16.45 -0.28 3.73
CA ARG A 413 16.44 1.04 4.37
C ARG A 413 17.55 1.94 3.80
N ARG A 414 18.78 1.45 3.69
CA ARG A 414 19.89 2.20 3.06
C ARG A 414 19.61 2.55 1.60
N GLY A 415 19.02 1.62 0.84
CA GLY A 415 18.63 1.86 -0.55
C GLY A 415 17.59 2.97 -0.69
N TRP A 416 16.55 2.95 0.15
CA TRP A 416 15.52 3.99 0.15
C TRP A 416 16.04 5.34 0.64
N ASP A 417 16.91 5.36 1.67
CA ASP A 417 17.51 6.60 2.13
C ASP A 417 18.38 7.22 1.02
N LEU A 418 19.22 6.41 0.35
CA LEU A 418 20.00 6.85 -0.81
C LEU A 418 19.10 7.39 -1.93
N TYR A 419 18.00 6.69 -2.25
CA TYR A 419 17.04 7.15 -3.26
C TYR A 419 16.53 8.56 -2.97
N TYR A 420 16.07 8.84 -1.74
CA TYR A 420 15.56 10.17 -1.40
C TYR A 420 16.65 11.23 -1.28
N ASP A 421 17.87 10.86 -0.89
CA ASP A 421 19.03 11.77 -0.92
C ASP A 421 19.36 12.20 -2.36
N ILE A 422 19.33 11.25 -3.32
CA ILE A 422 19.51 11.53 -4.75
C ILE A 422 18.44 12.51 -5.24
N LEU A 423 17.17 12.28 -4.89
CA LEU A 423 16.09 13.18 -5.29
C LEU A 423 16.31 14.61 -4.79
N SER A 424 16.77 14.77 -3.54
CA SER A 424 17.04 16.09 -2.98
C SER A 424 18.12 16.83 -3.76
N VAL A 425 19.27 16.20 -3.97
CA VAL A 425 20.39 16.87 -4.68
C VAL A 425 20.11 17.08 -6.16
N LEU A 426 19.32 16.20 -6.78
CA LEU A 426 18.89 16.37 -8.17
C LEU A 426 17.95 17.56 -8.33
N GLU A 427 17.00 17.75 -7.41
CA GLU A 427 16.09 18.91 -7.40
C GLU A 427 16.86 20.24 -7.19
N ASP A 428 17.81 20.26 -6.26
CA ASP A 428 18.68 21.41 -6.03
C ASP A 428 19.48 21.76 -7.29
N ALA A 429 20.12 20.76 -7.90
CA ALA A 429 20.91 20.95 -9.13
C ALA A 429 20.06 21.42 -10.33
N LEU A 430 18.81 20.94 -10.45
CA LEU A 430 17.87 21.42 -11.47
C LEU A 430 17.49 22.88 -11.23
N THR A 431 17.29 23.28 -9.98
CA THR A 431 17.00 24.68 -9.60
C THR A 431 18.17 25.60 -9.93
N GLU A 432 19.39 25.12 -9.81
CA GLU A 432 20.63 25.82 -10.16
C GLU A 432 20.94 25.81 -11.68
N ASN A 433 20.08 25.20 -12.51
CA ASN A 433 20.29 25.00 -13.95
C ASN A 433 21.59 24.23 -14.27
N ASP A 434 21.98 23.27 -13.43
CA ASP A 434 23.13 22.41 -13.71
C ASP A 434 22.89 21.59 -14.99
N HIS A 435 23.84 21.67 -15.93
CA HIS A 435 23.69 21.03 -17.25
C HIS A 435 23.58 19.51 -17.17
N PHE A 436 24.24 18.87 -16.20
CA PHE A 436 24.16 17.42 -16.04
C PHE A 436 22.79 17.02 -15.50
N ALA A 437 22.27 17.74 -14.50
CA ALA A 437 20.91 17.52 -13.99
C ALA A 437 19.84 17.69 -15.08
N LEU A 438 19.97 18.71 -15.94
CA LEU A 438 19.05 18.95 -17.06
C LEU A 438 19.08 17.80 -18.10
N ASP A 439 20.26 17.25 -18.40
CA ASP A 439 20.40 16.07 -19.27
C ASP A 439 19.75 14.83 -18.65
N LEU A 440 19.95 14.61 -17.35
CA LEU A 440 19.27 13.53 -16.62
C LEU A 440 17.75 13.70 -16.62
N GLN A 441 17.23 14.91 -16.39
CA GLN A 441 15.79 15.18 -16.46
C GLN A 441 15.25 14.92 -17.87
N HIS A 442 15.97 15.30 -18.92
CA HIS A 442 15.57 15.03 -20.30
C HIS A 442 15.50 13.52 -20.57
N LYS A 443 16.52 12.76 -20.19
CA LYS A 443 16.53 11.29 -20.31
C LYS A 443 15.38 10.65 -19.52
N ALA A 444 15.12 11.12 -18.30
CA ALA A 444 14.02 10.63 -17.48
C ALA A 444 12.66 10.85 -18.17
N LYS A 445 12.43 12.03 -18.74
CA LYS A 445 11.22 12.35 -19.53
C LYS A 445 11.04 11.41 -20.72
N LEU A 446 12.13 11.06 -21.42
CA LEU A 446 12.08 10.10 -22.53
C LEU A 446 11.68 8.70 -22.06
N ILE A 447 12.34 8.19 -21.00
CA ILE A 447 12.03 6.87 -20.44
C ILE A 447 10.57 6.80 -19.96
N ILE A 448 10.10 7.83 -19.25
CA ILE A 448 8.71 7.94 -18.79
C ILE A 448 7.75 8.01 -19.98
N GLY A 449 8.09 8.78 -21.02
CA GLY A 449 7.29 8.89 -22.24
C GLY A 449 7.06 7.53 -22.92
N GLU A 450 8.09 6.67 -22.94
CA GLU A 450 7.99 5.29 -23.47
C GLU A 450 7.12 4.36 -22.61
N CYS A 451 6.87 4.72 -21.35
CA CYS A 451 5.97 3.99 -20.45
C CYS A 451 4.50 4.39 -20.67
N SER A 452 4.23 5.49 -21.37
CA SER A 452 2.86 5.92 -21.68
C SER A 452 2.18 4.90 -22.58
N VAL A 453 0.98 4.46 -22.19
CA VAL A 453 0.15 3.59 -23.03
C VAL A 453 -0.98 4.41 -23.63
N HIS A 454 -1.14 4.33 -24.96
CA HIS A 454 -2.21 5.04 -25.65
C HIS A 454 -3.54 4.34 -25.43
N ALA A 455 -4.24 4.68 -24.34
CA ALA A 455 -5.60 4.25 -24.10
C ALA A 455 -6.62 5.03 -24.96
N ARG A 456 -6.34 5.38 -26.21
CA ARG A 456 -7.33 6.08 -27.06
C ARG A 456 -8.09 5.06 -27.91
N GLY A 457 -9.39 4.93 -27.68
CA GLY A 457 -10.29 4.32 -28.66
C GLY A 457 -10.23 5.11 -29.98
N GLN A 458 -10.29 4.41 -31.12
CA GLN A 458 -10.43 5.04 -32.43
C GLN A 458 -11.73 5.84 -32.54
#